data_AF-A0A1S3QHM6-F1
#
_entry.id   AF-A0A1S3QHM6-F1
#
_cell.length_a   1.000
_cell.length_b   1.000
_cell.length_c   1.000
_cell.angle_alpha   90.00
_cell.angle_beta   90.00
_cell.angle_gamma   90.00
#
_symmetry.space_group_name_H-M   'P 1'
#
loop_
_entity.id
_entity.type
_entity.pdbx_description
1 polymer ?
#
loop_
_entity_poly.entity_id
_entity_poly.type
_entity_poly.pdbx_seq_one_letter_code
_entity_poly.pdbx_strand_id
1 'polypeptide(L)'
;PDNLYVASIYLLRLGRSGQVKKEEAQQLAQQILKKPVSCYSGLRPLLQFYRKYLSHNEAIDLADEALKRHPNVRYLKKQLANSYRWKIFSKEDSPRRQSMCDRAISLYTDVISLYPETSLKVKLELASIYAESYIDRTELANQIYENLLSSEQDPYELQMLYFHYATYKNFHIQDRNASIDYHKKAAEIPNPNKYGKMSFNILRKIEQWGRNRRCAEILEFLENLSSHNE
;
A
#
# COMPACT_ATOMS: atom_id res chain seq x y z
N PRO A 1 8.06 -23.10 16.04
CA PRO A 1 6.62 -22.94 16.33
C PRO A 1 5.77 -23.80 15.40
N ASP A 2 4.85 -24.61 15.93
CA ASP A 2 4.03 -25.54 15.12
C ASP A 2 2.99 -24.83 14.25
N ASN A 3 2.58 -23.63 14.68
CA ASN A 3 1.72 -22.75 13.89
C ASN A 3 2.55 -22.01 12.83
N LEU A 4 2.27 -22.30 11.55
CA LEU A 4 3.00 -21.72 10.42
C LEU A 4 2.93 -20.19 10.35
N TYR A 5 1.80 -19.58 10.74
CA TYR A 5 1.69 -18.13 10.81
C TYR A 5 2.63 -17.54 11.85
N VAL A 6 2.65 -18.12 13.04
CA VAL A 6 3.56 -17.70 14.12
C VAL A 6 5.02 -17.90 13.69
N ALA A 7 5.32 -19.02 13.04
CA ALA A 7 6.66 -19.27 12.48
C ALA A 7 7.06 -18.21 11.46
N SER A 8 6.17 -17.80 10.55
CA SER A 8 6.48 -16.75 9.56
C SER A 8 6.66 -15.37 10.18
N ILE A 9 5.87 -15.02 11.20
CA ILE A 9 6.06 -13.77 11.96
C ILE A 9 7.38 -13.79 12.74
N TYR A 10 7.70 -14.92 13.35
CA TYR A 10 8.96 -15.11 14.06
C TYR A 10 10.16 -14.94 13.12
N LEU A 11 10.12 -15.58 11.94
CA LEU A 11 11.13 -15.43 10.89
C LEU A 11 11.29 -13.97 10.44
N LEU A 12 10.17 -13.27 10.21
CA LEU A 12 10.17 -11.84 9.87
C LEU A 12 10.85 -10.97 10.94
N ARG A 13 10.70 -11.33 12.21
CA ARG A 13 11.37 -10.62 13.33
C ARG A 13 12.86 -10.94 13.37
N LEU A 14 13.24 -12.21 13.26
CA LEU A 14 14.65 -12.63 13.24
C LEU A 14 15.42 -12.08 12.04
N GLY A 15 14.77 -11.82 10.91
CA GLY A 15 15.43 -11.15 9.78
C GLY A 15 16.10 -9.83 10.17
N ARG A 16 15.61 -9.13 11.22
CA ARG A 16 16.25 -7.91 11.75
C ARG A 16 17.61 -8.15 12.39
N SER A 17 17.84 -9.32 12.99
CA SER A 17 19.13 -9.65 13.62
C SER A 17 20.12 -10.26 12.64
N GLY A 18 19.76 -10.47 11.37
CA GLY A 18 20.61 -11.11 10.36
C GLY A 18 20.85 -12.60 10.62
N GLN A 19 20.16 -13.19 11.60
CA GLN A 19 20.37 -14.56 12.06
C GLN A 19 19.64 -15.61 11.21
N VAL A 20 18.82 -15.19 10.24
CA VAL A 20 17.97 -16.11 9.47
C VAL A 20 18.69 -16.60 8.23
N LYS A 21 18.76 -17.93 8.13
CA LYS A 21 19.24 -18.63 6.94
C LYS A 21 18.14 -18.70 5.88
N LYS A 22 18.50 -18.50 4.61
CA LYS A 22 17.57 -18.55 3.47
C LYS A 22 16.82 -19.88 3.40
N GLU A 23 17.50 -20.96 3.77
CA GLU A 23 17.00 -22.32 3.77
C GLU A 23 15.79 -22.48 4.71
N GLU A 24 15.79 -21.81 5.86
CA GLU A 24 14.66 -21.83 6.81
C GLU A 24 13.40 -21.20 6.20
N ALA A 25 13.57 -20.09 5.46
CA ALA A 25 12.48 -19.43 4.76
C ALA A 25 11.90 -20.32 3.65
N GLN A 26 12.75 -21.03 2.92
CA GLN A 26 12.35 -21.96 1.86
C GLN A 26 11.62 -23.19 2.43
N GLN A 27 12.11 -23.77 3.53
CA GLN A 27 11.43 -24.87 4.20
C GLN A 27 10.04 -24.45 4.69
N LEU A 28 9.94 -23.26 5.29
CA LEU A 28 8.66 -22.73 5.74
C LEU A 28 7.70 -22.45 4.57
N ALA A 29 8.21 -21.93 3.44
CA ALA A 29 7.44 -21.76 2.22
C ALA A 29 6.84 -23.10 1.76
N GLN A 30 7.65 -24.15 1.66
CA GLN A 30 7.19 -25.48 1.26
C GLN A 30 6.10 -26.02 2.18
N GLN A 31 6.21 -25.82 3.50
CA GLN A 31 5.20 -26.24 4.47
C GLN A 31 3.89 -25.47 4.30
N ILE A 32 3.95 -24.16 4.07
CA ILE A 32 2.76 -23.32 3.83
C ILE A 32 2.05 -23.74 2.56
N LEU A 33 2.79 -23.99 1.47
CA LEU A 33 2.22 -24.36 0.17
C LEU A 33 1.67 -25.80 0.10
N LYS A 34 1.87 -26.62 1.14
CA LYS A 34 1.24 -27.95 1.26
C LYS A 34 -0.16 -27.89 1.87
N LYS A 35 -0.54 -26.77 2.47
CA LYS A 35 -1.84 -26.58 3.14
C LYS A 35 -2.70 -25.59 2.36
N PRO A 36 -4.04 -25.61 2.50
CA PRO A 36 -4.90 -24.58 1.95
C PRO A 36 -4.46 -23.20 2.40
N VAL A 37 -4.17 -22.32 1.43
CA VAL A 37 -3.60 -21.00 1.73
C VAL A 37 -4.71 -19.99 2.03
N SER A 38 -4.64 -19.38 3.21
CA SER A 38 -5.53 -18.30 3.66
C SER A 38 -4.72 -17.14 4.25
N CYS A 39 -5.39 -16.11 4.75
CA CYS A 39 -4.75 -15.01 5.49
C CYS A 39 -4.02 -15.47 6.76
N TYR A 40 -4.37 -16.65 7.29
CA TYR A 40 -3.78 -17.24 8.50
C TYR A 40 -2.73 -18.31 8.18
N SER A 41 -2.35 -18.52 6.92
CA SER A 41 -1.36 -19.55 6.57
C SER A 41 0.08 -19.16 6.93
N GLY A 42 0.35 -17.87 7.16
CA GLY A 42 1.71 -17.33 7.31
C GLY A 42 2.33 -16.80 6.03
N LEU A 43 1.66 -16.95 4.87
CA LEU A 43 2.22 -16.51 3.59
C LEU A 43 2.54 -15.01 3.57
N ARG A 44 1.65 -14.14 4.05
CA ARG A 44 1.88 -12.69 4.00
C ARG A 44 3.11 -12.25 4.81
N PRO A 45 3.28 -12.66 6.08
CA PRO A 45 4.52 -12.40 6.82
C PRO A 45 5.76 -12.97 6.13
N LEU A 46 5.66 -14.16 5.54
CA LEU A 46 6.78 -14.77 4.81
C LEU A 46 7.15 -13.95 3.57
N LEU A 47 6.18 -13.55 2.74
CA LEU A 47 6.41 -12.67 1.60
C LEU A 47 7.05 -11.33 2.03
N GLN A 48 6.67 -10.81 3.20
CA GLN A 48 7.31 -9.61 3.76
C GLN A 48 8.77 -9.86 4.16
N PHE A 49 9.09 -11.04 4.69
CA PHE A 49 10.47 -11.42 4.98
C PHE A 49 11.30 -11.48 3.69
N TYR A 50 10.81 -12.18 2.65
CA TYR A 50 11.50 -12.27 1.37
C TYR A 50 11.81 -10.90 0.77
N ARG A 51 10.83 -9.99 0.71
CA ARG A 51 11.03 -8.64 0.17
C ARG A 51 12.06 -7.81 0.96
N LYS A 52 12.09 -7.98 2.28
CA LYS A 52 12.89 -7.14 3.16
C LYS A 52 14.33 -7.63 3.32
N TYR A 53 14.54 -8.94 3.30
CA TYR A 53 15.81 -9.56 3.68
C TYR A 53 16.42 -10.46 2.61
N LEU A 54 15.67 -10.79 1.56
CA LEU A 54 16.14 -11.59 0.44
C LEU A 54 15.99 -10.80 -0.86
N SER A 55 14.96 -11.09 -1.66
CA SER A 55 14.70 -10.40 -2.93
C SER A 55 13.20 -10.23 -3.17
N HIS A 56 12.85 -9.10 -3.81
CA HIS A 56 11.52 -8.88 -4.35
C HIS A 56 11.11 -9.93 -5.39
N ASN A 57 12.05 -10.41 -6.22
CA ASN A 57 11.76 -11.40 -7.25
C ASN A 57 11.38 -12.74 -6.60
N GLU A 58 12.12 -13.19 -5.59
CA GLU A 58 11.79 -14.43 -4.86
C GLU A 58 10.44 -14.35 -4.14
N ALA A 59 10.06 -13.15 -3.65
CA ALA A 59 8.73 -12.93 -3.11
C ALA A 59 7.62 -13.01 -4.18
N ILE A 60 7.92 -12.59 -5.41
CA ILE A 60 6.99 -12.74 -6.55
C ILE A 60 6.87 -14.22 -6.91
N ASP A 61 7.99 -14.92 -7.07
CA ASP A 61 8.02 -16.35 -7.43
C ASP A 61 7.24 -17.19 -6.43
N LEU A 62 7.43 -16.96 -5.13
CA LEU A 62 6.69 -17.65 -4.07
C LEU A 62 5.17 -17.36 -4.13
N ALA A 63 4.77 -16.10 -4.36
CA ALA A 63 3.36 -15.75 -4.45
C ALA A 63 2.71 -16.30 -5.74
N ASP A 64 3.45 -16.35 -6.84
CA ASP A 64 3.00 -16.90 -8.12
C ASP A 64 2.85 -18.42 -8.05
N GLU A 65 3.80 -19.12 -7.44
CA GLU A 65 3.70 -20.55 -7.17
C GLU A 65 2.48 -20.88 -6.31
N ALA A 66 2.25 -20.11 -5.24
CA ALA A 66 1.06 -20.28 -4.40
C ALA A 66 -0.22 -20.15 -5.22
N LEU A 67 -0.31 -19.11 -6.06
CA LEU A 67 -1.47 -18.88 -6.91
C LEU A 67 -1.65 -19.99 -7.96
N LYS A 68 -0.58 -20.49 -8.58
CA LYS A 68 -0.64 -21.61 -9.53
C LYS A 68 -1.24 -22.89 -8.91
N ARG A 69 -0.89 -23.18 -7.65
CA ARG A 69 -1.45 -24.34 -6.92
C ARG A 69 -2.93 -24.12 -6.55
N HIS A 70 -3.33 -22.88 -6.33
CA HIS A 70 -4.68 -22.54 -5.88
C HIS A 70 -5.24 -21.31 -6.63
N PRO A 71 -5.54 -21.42 -7.94
CA PRO A 71 -5.81 -20.28 -8.83
C PRO A 71 -7.06 -19.47 -8.46
N ASN A 72 -8.02 -20.12 -7.79
CA ASN A 72 -9.29 -19.51 -7.41
C ASN A 72 -9.24 -18.76 -6.08
N VAL A 73 -8.10 -18.79 -5.37
CA VAL A 73 -7.99 -18.15 -4.05
C VAL A 73 -7.72 -16.64 -4.21
N ARG A 74 -8.76 -15.83 -3.99
CA ARG A 74 -8.70 -14.35 -4.01
C ARG A 74 -7.54 -13.77 -3.21
N TYR A 75 -7.30 -14.31 -2.01
CA TYR A 75 -6.23 -13.85 -1.14
C TYR A 75 -4.85 -13.95 -1.82
N LEU A 76 -4.62 -15.00 -2.62
CA LEU A 76 -3.37 -15.20 -3.35
C LEU A 76 -3.22 -14.22 -4.51
N LYS A 77 -4.30 -13.97 -5.27
CA LYS A 77 -4.29 -12.91 -6.29
C LYS A 77 -3.88 -11.57 -5.69
N LYS A 78 -4.46 -11.21 -4.55
CA LYS A 78 -4.09 -9.99 -3.80
C LYS A 78 -2.65 -10.01 -3.29
N GLN A 79 -2.15 -11.14 -2.79
CA GLN A 79 -0.77 -11.23 -2.31
C GLN A 79 0.25 -11.10 -3.46
N LEU A 80 0.00 -11.74 -4.60
CA LEU A 80 0.84 -11.62 -5.79
C LEU A 80 0.84 -10.19 -6.35
N ALA A 81 -0.34 -9.57 -6.47
CA ALA A 81 -0.46 -8.16 -6.87
C ALA A 81 0.32 -7.24 -5.94
N ASN A 82 0.27 -7.50 -4.62
CA ASN A 82 1.06 -6.76 -3.64
C ASN A 82 2.57 -7.00 -3.79
N SER A 83 3.02 -8.22 -4.09
CA SER A 83 4.44 -8.49 -4.35
C SER A 83 4.96 -7.71 -5.56
N TYR A 84 4.21 -7.67 -6.67
CA TYR A 84 4.53 -6.80 -7.81
C TYR A 84 4.56 -5.32 -7.44
N ARG A 85 3.54 -4.86 -6.71
CA ARG A 85 3.45 -3.48 -6.22
C ARG A 85 4.72 -3.05 -5.48
N TRP A 86 5.19 -3.88 -4.55
CA TRP A 86 6.42 -3.58 -3.80
C TRP A 86 7.66 -3.54 -4.69
N LYS A 87 7.78 -4.44 -5.67
CA LYS A 87 8.87 -4.40 -6.66
C LYS A 87 8.85 -3.12 -7.50
N ILE A 88 7.67 -2.68 -7.95
CA ILE A 88 7.51 -1.44 -8.72
C ILE A 88 7.96 -0.23 -7.88
N PHE A 89 7.53 -0.16 -6.62
CA PHE A 89 7.88 0.94 -5.71
C PHE A 89 9.31 0.90 -5.18
N SER A 90 10.03 -0.22 -5.26
CA SER A 90 11.45 -0.24 -4.86
C SER A 90 12.33 0.58 -5.79
N LYS A 91 11.79 1.00 -6.96
CA LYS A 91 12.49 1.77 -7.99
C LYS A 91 13.78 1.11 -8.48
N GLU A 92 13.95 -0.18 -8.20
CA GLU A 92 14.95 -1.01 -8.86
C GLU A 92 14.63 -1.00 -10.36
N ASP A 93 15.58 -0.54 -11.17
CA ASP A 93 15.39 -0.49 -12.61
C ASP A 93 15.16 -1.90 -13.13
N SER A 94 14.10 -2.06 -13.91
CA SER A 94 13.69 -3.34 -14.46
C SER A 94 13.20 -3.13 -15.87
N PRO A 95 13.86 -3.73 -16.88
CA PRO A 95 13.37 -3.72 -18.26
C PRO A 95 11.95 -4.28 -18.41
N ARG A 96 11.44 -4.98 -17.39
CA ARG A 96 10.11 -5.59 -17.34
C ARG A 96 9.10 -4.82 -16.49
N ARG A 97 9.40 -3.58 -16.06
CA ARG A 97 8.52 -2.81 -15.15
C ARG A 97 7.10 -2.67 -15.70
N GLN A 98 6.93 -2.34 -16.98
CA GLN A 98 5.60 -2.20 -17.58
C GLN A 98 4.81 -3.52 -17.50
N SER A 99 5.43 -4.65 -17.83
CA SER A 99 4.81 -5.97 -17.71
C SER A 99 4.44 -6.31 -16.26
N MET A 100 5.25 -5.89 -15.29
CA MET A 100 4.91 -6.02 -13.86
C MET A 100 3.70 -5.16 -13.48
N CYS A 101 3.62 -3.92 -13.97
CA CYS A 101 2.47 -3.04 -13.78
C CYS A 101 1.20 -3.68 -14.37
N ASP A 102 1.25 -4.14 -15.62
CA ASP A 102 0.13 -4.79 -16.29
C ASP A 102 -0.35 -6.04 -15.54
N ARG A 103 0.60 -6.86 -15.06
CA ARG A 103 0.28 -8.05 -14.27
C ARG A 103 -0.35 -7.69 -12.92
N ALA A 104 0.16 -6.69 -12.22
CA ALA A 104 -0.41 -6.21 -10.96
C ALA A 104 -1.82 -5.63 -11.17
N ILE A 105 -2.02 -4.83 -12.22
CA ILE A 105 -3.31 -4.25 -12.59
C ILE A 105 -4.32 -5.37 -12.85
N SER A 106 -4.00 -6.34 -13.71
CA SER A 106 -4.88 -7.48 -13.98
C SER A 106 -5.29 -8.21 -12.70
N LEU A 107 -4.34 -8.49 -11.79
CA LEU A 107 -4.65 -9.18 -10.54
C LEU A 107 -5.51 -8.35 -9.58
N TYR A 108 -5.28 -7.04 -9.48
CA TYR A 108 -6.11 -6.16 -8.66
C TYR A 108 -7.52 -5.99 -9.23
N THR A 109 -7.63 -5.80 -10.55
CA THR A 109 -8.91 -5.74 -11.25
C THR A 109 -9.70 -7.03 -11.02
N ASP A 110 -9.08 -8.20 -11.17
CA ASP A 110 -9.70 -9.49 -10.86
C ASP A 110 -10.23 -9.55 -9.41
N VAL A 111 -9.45 -9.09 -8.44
CA VAL A 111 -9.84 -9.11 -7.02
C VAL A 111 -11.06 -8.21 -6.79
N ILE A 112 -11.09 -7.03 -7.41
CA ILE A 112 -12.19 -6.06 -7.30
C ILE A 112 -13.44 -6.59 -8.01
N SER A 113 -13.32 -7.14 -9.22
CA SER A 113 -14.45 -7.67 -9.99
C SER A 113 -15.13 -8.85 -9.28
N LEU A 114 -14.35 -9.72 -8.63
CA LEU A 114 -14.92 -10.85 -7.88
C LEU A 114 -15.74 -10.42 -6.67
N TYR A 115 -15.46 -9.24 -6.09
CA TYR A 115 -16.14 -8.71 -4.91
C TYR A 115 -16.17 -7.17 -5.00
N PRO A 116 -17.19 -6.54 -5.59
CA PRO A 116 -17.23 -5.07 -5.74
C PRO A 116 -17.13 -4.31 -4.41
N GLU A 117 -17.62 -4.91 -3.32
CA GLU A 117 -17.46 -4.50 -1.91
C GLU A 117 -16.03 -4.69 -1.36
N THR A 118 -15.05 -4.96 -2.23
CA THR A 118 -13.66 -5.07 -1.83
C THR A 118 -13.22 -3.78 -1.13
N SER A 119 -12.50 -3.95 -0.02
CA SER A 119 -11.98 -2.86 0.81
C SER A 119 -11.41 -1.71 -0.02
N LEU A 120 -11.75 -0.47 0.34
CA LEU A 120 -11.20 0.79 -0.17
C LEU A 120 -9.70 0.69 -0.49
N LYS A 121 -8.95 0.07 0.43
CA LYS A 121 -7.51 -0.15 0.33
C LYS A 121 -7.06 -0.80 -0.98
N VAL A 122 -7.78 -1.78 -1.51
CA VAL A 122 -7.38 -2.48 -2.75
C VAL A 122 -7.59 -1.58 -3.97
N LYS A 123 -8.67 -0.79 -3.99
CA LYS A 123 -8.92 0.21 -5.03
C LYS A 123 -7.81 1.27 -5.03
N LEU A 124 -7.40 1.74 -3.85
CA LEU A 124 -6.24 2.64 -3.71
C LEU A 124 -4.91 1.98 -4.13
N GLU A 125 -4.71 0.70 -3.80
CA GLU A 125 -3.54 -0.07 -4.27
C GLU A 125 -3.51 -0.12 -5.82
N LEU A 126 -4.65 -0.36 -6.48
CA LEU A 126 -4.77 -0.32 -7.95
C LEU A 126 -4.45 1.07 -8.53
N ALA A 127 -5.07 2.13 -8.00
CA ALA A 127 -4.79 3.50 -8.43
C ALA A 127 -3.30 3.84 -8.34
N SER A 128 -2.62 3.37 -7.29
CA SER A 128 -1.19 3.57 -7.12
C SER A 128 -0.33 2.85 -8.17
N ILE A 129 -0.80 1.73 -8.74
CA ILE A 129 -0.09 1.07 -9.85
C ILE A 129 -0.34 1.82 -11.16
N TYR A 130 -1.55 2.31 -11.42
CA TYR A 130 -1.81 3.14 -12.59
C TYR A 130 -0.89 4.36 -12.63
N ALA A 131 -0.67 5.00 -11.48
CA ALA A 131 0.22 6.15 -11.34
C ALA A 131 1.72 5.84 -11.58
N GLU A 132 2.13 4.57 -11.44
CA GLU A 132 3.53 4.11 -11.58
C GLU A 132 3.82 3.45 -12.94
N SER A 133 2.80 3.29 -13.78
CA SER A 133 2.91 2.77 -15.13
C SER A 133 3.70 3.72 -16.02
N TYR A 134 4.51 3.19 -16.95
CA TYR A 134 5.17 4.01 -17.97
C TYR A 134 4.20 4.45 -19.07
N ILE A 135 3.18 3.61 -19.33
CA ILE A 135 2.02 4.02 -20.13
C ILE A 135 1.18 4.95 -19.28
N ASP A 136 0.84 6.13 -19.82
CA ASP A 136 -0.02 7.09 -19.14
C ASP A 136 -1.38 6.46 -18.85
N ARG A 137 -1.69 6.34 -17.55
CA ARG A 137 -2.95 5.85 -17.00
C ARG A 137 -3.47 6.78 -15.91
N THR A 138 -3.07 8.05 -16.00
CA THR A 138 -3.43 9.10 -15.04
C THR A 138 -4.94 9.22 -14.90
N GLU A 139 -5.67 9.18 -16.01
CA GLU A 139 -7.12 9.23 -16.04
C GLU A 139 -7.77 8.07 -15.25
N LEU A 140 -7.28 6.84 -15.43
CA LEU A 140 -7.79 5.68 -14.70
C LEU A 140 -7.51 5.77 -13.19
N ALA A 141 -6.37 6.36 -12.80
CA ALA A 141 -6.08 6.62 -11.39
C ALA A 141 -7.03 7.69 -10.81
N ASN A 142 -7.24 8.80 -11.54
CA ASN A 142 -8.17 9.87 -11.12
C ASN A 142 -9.60 9.33 -10.96
N GLN A 143 -10.09 8.55 -11.92
CA GLN A 143 -11.42 7.94 -11.86
C GLN A 143 -11.62 7.09 -10.61
N ILE A 144 -10.60 6.33 -10.18
CA ILE A 144 -10.70 5.58 -8.92
C ILE A 144 -10.85 6.53 -7.74
N TYR A 145 -10.02 7.57 -7.64
CA TYR A 145 -10.11 8.51 -6.53
C TYR A 145 -11.45 9.27 -6.52
N GLU A 146 -11.92 9.74 -7.66
CA GLU A 146 -13.18 10.48 -7.81
C GLU A 146 -14.40 9.62 -7.46
N ASN A 147 -14.42 8.37 -7.92
CA ASN A 147 -15.47 7.42 -7.55
C ASN A 147 -15.49 7.16 -6.03
N LEU A 148 -14.32 6.99 -5.41
CA LEU A 148 -14.21 6.77 -3.97
C LEU A 148 -14.59 8.02 -3.15
N LEU A 149 -14.28 9.22 -3.66
CA LEU A 149 -14.67 10.48 -3.03
C LEU A 149 -16.18 10.76 -3.13
N SER A 150 -16.84 10.19 -4.15
CA SER A 150 -18.29 10.34 -4.37
C SER A 150 -19.13 9.32 -3.60
N SER A 151 -18.51 8.26 -3.06
CA SER A 151 -19.15 7.26 -2.22
C SER A 151 -19.06 7.61 -0.74
N GLU A 152 -20.05 7.22 0.05
CA GLU A 152 -20.00 7.34 1.51
C GLU A 152 -18.86 6.49 2.08
N GLN A 153 -18.00 7.11 2.90
CA GLN A 153 -16.88 6.45 3.59
C GLN A 153 -16.97 6.77 5.08
N ASP A 154 -16.59 5.81 5.93
CA ASP A 154 -16.45 6.10 7.35
C ASP A 154 -15.27 7.08 7.60
N PRO A 155 -15.22 7.77 8.75
CA PRO A 155 -14.15 8.73 9.05
C PRO A 155 -12.72 8.15 8.98
N TYR A 156 -12.53 6.88 9.33
CA TYR A 156 -11.23 6.22 9.27
C TYR A 156 -10.79 6.01 7.81
N GLU A 157 -11.70 5.51 6.98
CA GLU A 157 -11.48 5.29 5.55
C GLU A 157 -11.28 6.61 4.80
N LEU A 158 -12.02 7.65 5.16
CA LEU A 158 -11.90 8.97 4.55
C LEU A 158 -10.53 9.63 4.81
N GLN A 159 -9.99 9.51 6.03
CA GLN A 159 -8.61 9.95 6.32
C GLN A 159 -7.57 9.22 5.44
N MET A 160 -7.77 7.92 5.20
CA MET A 160 -6.91 7.13 4.32
C MET A 160 -7.01 7.58 2.87
N LEU A 161 -8.24 7.77 2.36
CA LEU A 161 -8.51 8.21 1.00
C LEU A 161 -7.86 9.57 0.72
N TYR A 162 -8.12 10.57 1.58
CA TYR A 162 -7.55 11.90 1.41
C TYR A 162 -6.03 11.90 1.49
N PHE A 163 -5.42 11.16 2.44
CA PHE A 163 -3.96 11.04 2.50
C PHE A 163 -3.36 10.45 1.22
N HIS A 164 -3.95 9.37 0.70
CA HIS A 164 -3.47 8.74 -0.53
C HIS A 164 -3.64 9.64 -1.75
N TYR A 165 -4.77 10.36 -1.85
CA TYR A 165 -5.01 11.28 -2.95
C TYR A 165 -4.10 12.51 -2.90
N ALA A 166 -3.87 13.07 -1.71
CA ALA A 166 -2.90 14.14 -1.49
C ALA A 166 -1.49 13.74 -1.93
N THR A 167 -1.07 12.52 -1.58
CA THR A 167 0.22 11.94 -1.98
C THR A 167 0.30 11.79 -3.51
N TYR A 168 -0.76 11.27 -4.12
CA TYR A 168 -0.86 11.12 -5.56
C TYR A 168 -0.78 12.46 -6.30
N LYS A 169 -1.54 13.47 -5.86
CA LYS A 169 -1.51 14.82 -6.41
C LYS A 169 -0.11 15.44 -6.35
N ASN A 170 0.60 15.27 -5.24
CA ASN A 170 1.95 15.82 -5.08
C ASN A 170 2.99 15.14 -5.98
N PHE A 171 3.03 13.81 -6.00
CA PHE A 171 4.15 13.09 -6.63
C PHE A 171 3.93 12.73 -8.09
N HIS A 172 2.68 12.49 -8.50
CA HIS A 172 2.37 12.04 -9.87
C HIS A 172 1.76 13.16 -10.71
N ILE A 173 0.82 13.93 -10.16
CA ILE A 173 0.20 15.07 -10.88
C ILE A 173 1.06 16.34 -10.78
N GLN A 174 1.92 16.44 -9.76
CA GLN A 174 2.68 17.64 -9.42
C GLN A 174 1.81 18.85 -9.01
N ASP A 175 0.56 18.60 -8.63
CA ASP A 175 -0.35 19.59 -8.07
C ASP A 175 -0.16 19.67 -6.55
N ARG A 176 0.81 20.51 -6.15
CA ARG A 176 1.17 20.72 -4.74
C ARG A 176 0.06 21.43 -3.96
N ASN A 177 -0.75 22.26 -4.61
CA ASN A 177 -1.81 23.00 -3.93
C ASN A 177 -2.96 22.04 -3.58
N ALA A 178 -3.43 21.25 -4.54
CA ALA A 178 -4.44 20.23 -4.26
C ALA A 178 -3.96 19.21 -3.23
N SER A 179 -2.67 18.85 -3.26
CA SER A 179 -2.08 17.99 -2.22
C SER A 179 -2.23 18.58 -0.82
N ILE A 180 -1.94 19.88 -0.63
CA ILE A 180 -2.13 20.56 0.66
C ILE A 180 -3.61 20.52 1.07
N ASP A 181 -4.53 20.78 0.16
CA ASP A 181 -5.98 20.77 0.45
C ASP A 181 -6.44 19.40 0.95
N TYR A 182 -6.01 18.32 0.29
CA TYR A 182 -6.37 16.97 0.72
C TYR A 182 -5.66 16.55 2.01
N HIS A 183 -4.43 17.01 2.27
CA HIS A 183 -3.80 16.80 3.58
C HIS A 183 -4.54 17.53 4.69
N LYS A 184 -5.04 18.76 4.46
CA LYS A 184 -5.89 19.49 5.42
C LYS A 184 -7.16 18.69 5.71
N LYS A 185 -7.90 18.26 4.67
CA LYS A 185 -9.10 17.43 4.81
C LYS A 185 -8.85 16.14 5.60
N ALA A 186 -7.71 15.47 5.39
CA ALA A 186 -7.36 14.27 6.15
C ALA A 186 -7.04 14.56 7.62
N ALA A 187 -6.39 15.69 7.91
CA ALA A 187 -5.98 16.07 9.27
C ALA A 187 -7.13 16.66 10.11
N GLU A 188 -8.12 17.26 9.45
CA GLU A 188 -9.29 17.89 10.07
C GLU A 188 -10.31 16.89 10.61
N ILE A 189 -10.35 15.67 10.06
CA ILE A 189 -11.29 14.64 10.53
C ILE A 189 -10.97 14.26 11.99
N PRO A 190 -11.96 14.31 12.90
CA PRO A 190 -11.79 13.96 14.31
C PRO A 190 -11.24 12.53 14.52
N ASN A 191 -10.65 12.29 15.69
CA ASN A 191 -10.03 11.00 16.06
C ASN A 191 -8.97 10.56 15.04
N PRO A 192 -7.82 11.26 14.96
CA PRO A 192 -6.86 11.06 13.89
C PRO A 192 -6.25 9.66 13.95
N ASN A 193 -6.48 8.88 12.89
CA ASN A 193 -5.79 7.62 12.68
C ASN A 193 -4.37 7.88 12.14
N LYS A 194 -3.64 6.81 11.80
CA LYS A 194 -2.27 6.96 11.30
C LYS A 194 -2.15 7.87 10.06
N TYR A 195 -3.17 7.91 9.20
CA TYR A 195 -3.20 8.72 7.98
C TYR A 195 -3.49 10.19 8.28
N GLY A 196 -4.45 10.49 9.16
CA GLY A 196 -4.67 11.85 9.65
C GLY A 196 -3.41 12.42 10.33
N LYS A 197 -2.78 11.64 11.22
CA LYS A 197 -1.49 12.01 11.85
C LYS A 197 -0.37 12.24 10.83
N MET A 198 -0.27 11.40 9.80
CA MET A 198 0.71 11.57 8.73
C MET A 198 0.47 12.86 7.94
N SER A 199 -0.78 13.16 7.57
CA SER A 199 -1.14 14.40 6.88
C SER A 199 -0.81 15.64 7.70
N PHE A 200 -1.18 15.66 9.00
CA PHE A 200 -0.81 16.73 9.92
C PHE A 200 0.71 16.95 9.95
N ASN A 201 1.48 15.87 10.07
CA ASN A 201 2.94 15.94 10.09
C ASN A 201 3.54 16.47 8.78
N ILE A 202 2.94 16.14 7.64
CA ILE A 202 3.37 16.66 6.33
C ILE A 202 3.10 18.17 6.26
N LEU A 203 1.91 18.62 6.63
CA LEU A 203 1.55 20.05 6.68
C LEU A 203 2.51 20.83 7.57
N ARG A 204 2.78 20.33 8.78
CA ARG A 204 3.75 20.94 9.70
C ARG A 204 5.15 21.06 9.10
N LYS A 205 5.62 20.04 8.36
CA LYS A 205 6.92 20.12 7.67
C LYS A 205 6.93 21.17 6.55
N ILE A 206 5.84 21.27 5.79
CA ILE A 206 5.71 22.26 4.72
C ILE A 206 5.77 23.67 5.31
N GLU A 207 5.05 23.90 6.39
CA GLU A 207 5.06 25.15 7.15
C GLU A 207 6.47 25.47 7.64
N GLN A 208 7.12 24.57 8.38
CA GLN A 208 8.46 24.75 8.96
C GLN A 208 9.54 25.05 7.92
N TRP A 209 9.42 24.51 6.71
CA TRP A 209 10.37 24.82 5.64
C TRP A 209 10.22 26.25 5.11
N GLY A 210 9.08 26.90 5.28
CA GLY A 210 8.85 28.32 4.94
C GLY A 210 8.90 28.67 3.45
N ARG A 211 9.02 27.67 2.56
CA ARG A 211 9.18 27.88 1.11
C ARG A 211 7.86 27.91 0.35
N ASN A 212 6.76 27.51 0.98
CA ASN A 212 5.45 27.45 0.34
C ASN A 212 4.68 28.76 0.59
N ARG A 213 4.01 29.27 -0.45
CA ARG A 213 3.19 30.49 -0.35
C ARG A 213 2.02 30.34 0.64
N ARG A 214 1.59 29.11 0.91
CA ARG A 214 0.50 28.79 1.84
C ARG A 214 0.97 28.54 3.28
N CYS A 215 2.23 28.80 3.64
CA CYS A 215 2.73 28.55 5.00
C CYS A 215 1.89 29.25 6.09
N ALA A 216 1.49 30.51 5.89
CA ALA A 216 0.65 31.24 6.84
C ALA A 216 -0.72 30.56 7.05
N GLU A 217 -1.39 30.18 5.95
CA GLU A 217 -2.66 29.46 5.98
C GLU A 217 -2.54 28.08 6.63
N ILE A 218 -1.42 27.39 6.42
CA ILE A 218 -1.15 26.09 7.05
C ILE A 218 -0.93 26.27 8.55
N LEU A 219 -0.17 27.28 8.97
CA LEU A 219 0.08 27.56 10.38
C LEU A 219 -1.23 27.81 11.14
N GLU A 220 -2.06 28.73 10.64
CA GLU A 220 -3.38 29.04 11.21
C GLU A 220 -4.26 27.78 11.31
N PHE A 221 -4.28 26.95 10.26
CA PHE A 221 -5.00 25.70 10.27
C PHE A 221 -4.50 24.73 11.36
N LEU A 222 -3.18 24.58 11.54
CA LEU A 222 -2.60 23.68 12.53
C LEU A 222 -2.83 24.16 13.97
N GLU A 223 -2.80 25.48 14.21
CA GLU A 223 -3.11 26.10 15.50
C GLU A 223 -4.58 25.87 15.89
N ASN A 224 -5.49 26.04 14.93
CA ASN A 224 -6.92 25.77 15.13
C ASN A 224 -7.17 24.29 15.46
N LEU A 225 -6.51 23.34 14.78
CA LEU A 225 -6.67 21.93 15.11
C LEU A 225 -6.11 21.57 16.49
N SER A 226 -5.04 22.24 16.95
CA SER A 226 -4.42 21.93 18.23
C SER A 226 -5.27 22.42 19.41
N SER A 227 -5.93 23.58 19.26
CA SER A 227 -6.84 24.13 20.26
C SER A 227 -8.18 23.39 20.38
N HIS A 228 -8.59 22.62 19.37
CA HIS A 228 -9.84 21.83 19.40
C HIS A 228 -9.65 20.40 19.97
N ASN A 229 -8.41 19.99 20.25
CA ASN A 229 -8.08 18.65 20.77
C ASN A 229 -7.58 18.68 22.24
N GLU A 230 -7.60 19.85 22.88
CA GLU A 230 -7.45 20.04 24.35
C GLU A 230 -8.82 20.07 25.03
#